data_AF-C6T8S9-F1
#
_entry.id   AF-C6T8S9-F1
#
_cell.length_a   1.000
_cell.length_b   1.000
_cell.length_c   1.000
_cell.angle_alpha   90.00
_cell.angle_beta   90.00
_cell.angle_gamma   90.00
#
_symmetry.space_group_name_H-M   'P 1'
#
loop_
_entity.id
_entity.type
_entity.pdbx_description
1 polymer ?
#
loop_
_entity_poly.entity_id
_entity_poly.type
_entity_poly.pdbx_seq_one_letter_code
_entity_poly.pdbx_strand_id
1 'polypeptide(L)'
;MVASEDIYGGEEVSLVQPDPVGLQIDRLQNQLTEKVKELATCQSEIKALRATEAKKDKAIEELRNEVGKLDDKLRLTEDHLKHKKLEIKKLTEEKKDALAAQYAAEATLRRLHADQKEDDFVPLESVITPLEAEIKMYRNEIASLQEDKKALERLTKSKEAALLEAEKILRSALERVLIVEEVQNENFDLKRQIEICQEENKILEKTHRQKILEVEKLSQTIHELEEVILSSGVNANAVRDYQRQISELQEEKRTLERELARVKVSANRVATVVANEWKDENDKVMPVKQWLEERRIMQAEMQRLKDKLAISERTAKAESQLKDKLKMRLKTLEEGLKHFSNNPVSSNSGSAKSEKYKILSFLTT
;
A
#
# COMPACT_ATOMS: atom_id res chain seq x y z
N MET A 1 46.04 3.32 17.90
CA MET A 1 46.86 2.17 18.33
C MET A 1 46.10 0.91 18.00
N VAL A 2 46.74 -0.01 17.27
CA VAL A 2 46.60 -1.49 17.33
C VAL A 2 45.16 -2.02 17.10
N ALA A 3 44.80 -2.53 15.92
CA ALA A 3 45.18 -3.86 15.36
C ALA A 3 44.66 -5.03 16.24
N SER A 4 44.15 -6.15 15.73
CA SER A 4 44.37 -6.83 14.45
C SER A 4 43.19 -7.80 14.14
N GLU A 5 43.00 -8.11 12.84
CA GLU A 5 42.92 -9.46 12.21
C GLU A 5 42.09 -10.59 12.90
N ASP A 6 41.45 -11.53 12.20
CA ASP A 6 41.09 -11.74 10.78
C ASP A 6 40.14 -12.96 10.71
N ILE A 7 39.63 -13.27 9.51
CA ILE A 7 39.72 -14.59 8.82
C ILE A 7 38.47 -14.94 7.99
N TYR A 8 38.65 -14.79 6.67
CA TYR A 8 38.15 -15.63 5.57
C TYR A 8 36.65 -15.95 5.44
N GLY A 9 36.01 -15.21 4.53
CA GLY A 9 34.91 -15.66 3.66
C GLY A 9 35.21 -15.25 2.22
N GLY A 10 36.21 -15.86 1.58
CA GLY A 10 36.61 -15.53 0.22
C GLY A 10 35.70 -16.16 -0.82
N GLU A 11 34.62 -15.49 -1.19
CA GLU A 11 33.94 -15.77 -2.45
C GLU A 11 34.65 -15.05 -3.61
N GLU A 12 34.80 -15.77 -4.72
CA GLU A 12 35.45 -15.25 -5.92
C GLU A 12 34.73 -13.99 -6.41
N VAL A 13 35.47 -12.87 -6.46
CA VAL A 13 35.09 -11.74 -7.32
C VAL A 13 35.24 -12.22 -8.77
N SER A 14 34.22 -12.92 -9.24
CA SER A 14 33.99 -13.16 -10.66
C SER A 14 33.94 -11.80 -11.31
N LEU A 15 35.03 -11.46 -12.00
CA LEU A 15 35.15 -10.24 -12.79
C LEU A 15 34.32 -10.42 -14.06
N VAL A 16 33.00 -10.53 -13.87
CA VAL A 16 32.01 -10.56 -14.95
C VAL A 16 32.24 -9.29 -15.73
N GLN A 17 32.83 -9.43 -16.92
CA GLN A 17 32.92 -8.33 -17.87
C GLN A 17 31.49 -7.81 -18.04
N PRO A 18 31.22 -6.53 -17.72
CA PRO A 18 29.87 -5.99 -17.84
C PRO A 18 29.43 -6.20 -19.28
N ASP A 19 28.28 -6.87 -19.44
CA ASP A 19 27.75 -7.25 -20.74
C ASP A 19 27.80 -6.03 -21.67
N PRO A 20 28.49 -6.09 -22.82
CA PRO A 20 28.56 -4.95 -23.73
C PRO A 20 27.18 -4.52 -24.22
N VAL A 21 26.17 -5.41 -24.20
CA VAL A 21 24.77 -5.05 -24.44
C VAL A 21 24.20 -4.27 -23.26
N GLY A 22 24.49 -4.67 -22.02
CA GLY A 22 24.12 -3.94 -20.80
C GLY A 22 24.67 -2.52 -20.76
N LEU A 23 25.98 -2.34 -21.02
CA LEU A 23 26.59 -1.00 -21.10
C LEU A 23 25.99 -0.13 -22.21
N GLN A 24 25.62 -0.74 -23.34
CA GLN A 24 24.94 -0.04 -24.44
C GLN A 24 23.51 0.36 -24.03
N ILE A 25 22.79 -0.48 -23.28
CA ILE A 25 21.47 -0.19 -22.72
C ILE A 25 21.56 0.95 -21.70
N ASP A 26 22.48 0.90 -20.74
CA ASP A 26 22.70 1.95 -19.74
C ASP A 26 23.04 3.29 -20.40
N ARG A 27 23.89 3.28 -21.43
CA ARG A 27 24.19 4.46 -22.23
C ARG A 27 22.95 5.04 -22.92
N LEU A 28 22.11 4.19 -23.51
CA LEU A 28 20.86 4.61 -24.17
C LEU A 28 19.81 5.09 -23.17
N GLN A 29 19.72 4.49 -21.98
CA GLN A 29 18.84 4.95 -20.89
C GLN A 29 19.31 6.31 -20.32
N ASN A 30 20.61 6.52 -20.17
CA ASN A 30 21.17 7.81 -19.77
C ASN A 30 20.90 8.89 -20.83
N GLN A 31 21.08 8.57 -22.12
CA GLN A 31 20.71 9.49 -23.21
C GLN A 31 19.21 9.77 -23.27
N LEU A 32 18.35 8.76 -23.03
CA LEU A 32 16.90 8.94 -23.00
C LEU A 32 16.47 9.83 -21.82
N THR A 33 17.03 9.61 -20.63
CA THR A 33 16.72 10.43 -19.45
C THR A 33 17.25 11.86 -19.56
N GLU A 34 18.41 12.06 -20.19
CA GLU A 34 18.91 13.38 -20.56
C GLU A 34 17.96 14.08 -21.56
N LYS A 35 17.53 13.40 -22.62
CA LYS A 35 16.58 13.95 -23.60
C LYS A 35 15.19 14.22 -23.01
N VAL A 36 14.73 13.43 -22.03
CA VAL A 36 13.49 13.72 -21.27
C VAL A 36 13.66 14.98 -20.41
N LYS A 37 14.82 15.21 -19.80
CA LYS A 37 15.12 16.45 -19.05
C LYS A 37 15.16 17.67 -19.98
N GLU A 38 15.86 17.59 -21.12
CA GLU A 38 15.88 18.64 -22.15
C GLU A 38 14.47 18.95 -22.67
N LEU A 39 13.65 17.92 -22.90
CA LEU A 39 12.26 18.10 -23.35
C LEU A 39 11.42 18.81 -22.27
N ALA A 40 11.63 18.51 -20.99
CA ALA A 40 10.99 19.20 -19.88
C ALA A 40 11.42 20.67 -19.76
N THR A 41 12.72 20.99 -19.95
CA THR A 41 13.19 22.39 -19.95
C THR A 41 12.60 23.16 -21.13
N CYS A 42 12.67 22.61 -22.34
CA CYS A 42 12.04 23.21 -23.53
C CYS A 42 10.53 23.42 -23.36
N GLN A 43 9.81 22.48 -22.73
CA GLN A 43 8.38 22.68 -22.42
C GLN A 43 8.15 23.81 -21.41
N SER A 44 9.04 23.98 -20.42
CA SER A 44 8.95 25.08 -19.45
C SER A 44 9.23 26.44 -20.11
N GLU A 45 10.20 26.50 -21.02
CA GLU A 45 10.51 27.68 -21.83
C GLU A 45 9.35 28.05 -22.76
N ILE A 46 8.75 27.08 -23.45
CA ILE A 46 7.55 27.31 -24.29
C ILE A 46 6.39 27.88 -23.45
N LYS A 47 6.17 27.38 -22.22
CA LYS A 47 5.15 27.93 -21.31
C LYS A 47 5.48 29.37 -20.89
N ALA A 48 6.74 29.66 -20.57
CA ALA A 48 7.19 31.01 -20.22
C ALA A 48 7.04 31.98 -21.42
N LEU A 49 7.45 31.58 -22.62
CA LEU A 49 7.33 32.37 -23.84
C LEU A 49 5.86 32.69 -24.14
N ARG A 50 4.95 31.70 -24.11
CA ARG A 50 3.51 31.92 -24.27
C ARG A 50 2.92 32.90 -23.24
N ALA A 51 3.39 32.84 -21.99
CA ALA A 51 2.99 33.81 -20.96
C ALA A 51 3.52 35.23 -21.22
N THR A 52 4.69 35.38 -21.85
CA THR A 52 5.19 36.70 -22.29
C THR A 52 4.49 37.21 -23.55
N GLU A 53 4.10 36.32 -24.46
CA GLU A 53 3.35 36.61 -25.67
C GLU A 53 1.95 37.16 -25.33
N ALA A 54 1.21 36.46 -24.47
CA ALA A 54 -0.10 36.94 -23.97
C ALA A 54 -0.04 38.32 -23.27
N LYS A 55 1.07 38.63 -22.59
CA LYS A 55 1.30 39.98 -22.01
C LYS A 55 1.56 41.04 -23.08
N LYS A 56 2.28 40.70 -24.16
CA LYS A 56 2.50 41.59 -25.30
C LYS A 56 1.20 41.83 -26.07
N ASP A 57 0.40 40.80 -26.30
CA ASP A 57 -0.89 40.92 -26.98
C ASP A 57 -1.84 41.84 -26.22
N LYS A 58 -1.91 41.71 -24.88
CA LYS A 58 -2.69 42.62 -24.04
C LYS A 58 -2.21 44.07 -24.16
N ALA A 59 -0.90 44.32 -24.11
CA ALA A 59 -0.34 45.66 -24.28
C ALA A 59 -0.57 46.24 -25.70
N ILE A 60 -0.53 45.39 -26.74
CA ILE A 60 -0.87 45.78 -28.12
C ILE A 60 -2.34 46.19 -28.20
N GLU A 61 -3.24 45.45 -27.56
CA GLU A 61 -4.67 45.75 -27.56
C GLU A 61 -4.99 47.05 -26.78
N GLU A 62 -4.35 47.27 -25.63
CA GLU A 62 -4.44 48.54 -24.88
C GLU A 62 -3.97 49.73 -25.74
N LEU A 63 -2.86 49.59 -26.47
CA LEU A 63 -2.37 50.61 -27.40
C LEU A 63 -3.29 50.82 -28.60
N ARG A 64 -3.87 49.76 -29.19
CA ARG A 64 -4.87 49.88 -30.28
C ARG A 64 -6.08 50.69 -29.83
N ASN A 65 -6.58 50.42 -28.62
CA ASN A 65 -7.72 51.13 -28.05
C ASN A 65 -7.42 52.62 -27.81
N GLU A 66 -6.21 52.98 -27.35
CA GLU A 66 -5.85 54.40 -27.18
C GLU A 66 -5.62 55.11 -28.53
N VAL A 67 -5.03 54.44 -29.53
CA VAL A 67 -4.93 54.95 -30.90
C VAL A 67 -6.33 55.23 -31.48
N GLY A 68 -7.30 54.33 -31.28
CA GLY A 68 -8.69 54.55 -31.71
C GLY A 68 -9.32 55.81 -31.10
N LYS A 69 -9.20 55.99 -29.76
CA LYS A 69 -9.68 57.19 -29.07
C LYS A 69 -9.00 58.48 -29.57
N LEU A 70 -7.73 58.41 -29.98
CA LEU A 70 -7.01 59.55 -30.54
C LEU A 70 -7.46 59.88 -31.97
N ASP A 71 -7.73 58.88 -32.81
CA ASP A 71 -8.29 59.08 -34.17
C ASP A 71 -9.71 59.69 -34.11
N ASP A 72 -10.56 59.21 -33.20
CA ASP A 72 -11.89 59.78 -32.97
C ASP A 72 -11.83 61.25 -32.50
N LYS A 73 -10.94 61.55 -31.55
CA LYS A 73 -10.69 62.94 -31.11
C LYS A 73 -10.20 63.81 -32.27
N LEU A 74 -9.28 63.29 -33.10
CA LEU A 74 -8.75 64.00 -34.26
C LEU A 74 -9.88 64.33 -35.24
N ARG A 75 -10.70 63.35 -35.64
CA ARG A 75 -11.88 63.54 -36.52
C ARG A 75 -12.83 64.62 -35.99
N LEU A 76 -13.18 64.57 -34.70
CA LEU A 76 -14.04 65.58 -34.07
C LEU A 76 -13.42 66.98 -34.14
N THR A 77 -12.11 67.11 -33.91
CA THR A 77 -11.43 68.41 -34.05
C THR A 77 -11.35 68.89 -35.50
N GLU A 78 -11.11 68.01 -36.46
CA GLU A 78 -11.12 68.35 -37.89
C GLU A 78 -12.50 68.84 -38.35
N ASP A 79 -13.58 68.17 -37.94
CA ASP A 79 -14.94 68.54 -38.32
C ASP A 79 -15.38 69.86 -37.66
N HIS A 80 -14.96 70.12 -36.42
CA HIS A 80 -15.12 71.43 -35.80
C HIS A 80 -14.37 72.53 -36.58
N LEU A 81 -13.15 72.25 -37.04
CA LEU A 81 -12.34 73.19 -37.83
C LEU A 81 -12.93 73.44 -39.22
N LYS A 82 -13.46 72.39 -39.89
CA LYS A 82 -14.25 72.50 -41.14
C LYS A 82 -15.47 73.39 -40.93
N HIS A 83 -16.22 73.21 -39.83
CA HIS A 83 -17.39 74.03 -39.50
C HIS A 83 -17.02 75.50 -39.27
N LYS A 84 -16.01 75.78 -38.43
CA LYS A 84 -15.50 77.14 -38.19
C LYS A 84 -15.02 77.83 -39.48
N LYS A 85 -14.42 77.09 -40.40
CA LYS A 85 -14.00 77.60 -41.72
C LYS A 85 -15.19 78.02 -42.61
N LEU A 86 -16.34 77.33 -42.51
CA LEU A 86 -17.57 77.70 -43.21
C LEU A 86 -18.24 78.92 -42.57
N GLU A 87 -18.28 78.97 -41.24
CA GLU A 87 -18.79 80.13 -40.48
C GLU A 87 -18.01 81.41 -40.81
N ILE A 88 -16.67 81.36 -40.85
CA ILE A 88 -15.82 82.49 -41.24
C ILE A 88 -16.12 82.98 -42.66
N LYS A 89 -16.35 82.07 -43.63
CA LYS A 89 -16.72 82.46 -44.99
C LYS A 89 -18.05 83.22 -45.01
N LYS A 90 -19.08 82.66 -44.36
CA LYS A 90 -20.40 83.27 -44.25
C LYS A 90 -20.33 84.68 -43.64
N LEU A 91 -19.66 84.83 -42.49
CA LEU A 91 -19.44 86.14 -41.85
C LEU A 91 -18.67 87.13 -42.74
N THR A 92 -17.79 86.64 -43.62
CA THR A 92 -17.04 87.48 -44.57
C THR A 92 -17.91 87.96 -45.72
N GLU A 93 -18.90 87.17 -46.14
CA GLU A 93 -19.90 87.55 -47.14
C GLU A 93 -20.92 88.53 -46.53
N GLU A 94 -21.50 88.21 -45.37
CA GLU A 94 -22.41 89.09 -44.63
C GLU A 94 -21.78 90.47 -44.33
N LYS A 95 -20.48 90.51 -44.00
CA LYS A 95 -19.74 91.78 -43.84
C LYS A 95 -19.67 92.63 -45.11
N LYS A 96 -19.54 92.00 -46.29
CA LYS A 96 -19.52 92.73 -47.58
C LYS A 96 -20.90 93.29 -47.89
N ASP A 97 -21.94 92.50 -47.67
CA ASP A 97 -23.33 92.91 -47.91
C ASP A 97 -23.74 94.04 -46.96
N ALA A 98 -23.35 93.96 -45.68
CA ALA A 98 -23.56 95.03 -44.70
C ALA A 98 -22.82 96.34 -45.09
N LEU A 99 -21.59 96.25 -45.59
CA LEU A 99 -20.86 97.41 -46.12
C LEU A 99 -21.55 98.01 -47.36
N ALA A 100 -22.04 97.18 -48.29
CA ALA A 100 -22.80 97.65 -49.45
C ALA A 100 -24.11 98.35 -49.04
N ALA A 101 -24.84 97.78 -48.09
CA ALA A 101 -26.05 98.38 -47.50
C ALA A 101 -25.74 99.72 -46.80
N GLN A 102 -24.62 99.81 -46.07
CA GLN A 102 -24.17 101.05 -45.45
C GLN A 102 -23.93 102.15 -46.49
N TYR A 103 -23.19 101.87 -47.57
CA TYR A 103 -22.97 102.85 -48.64
C TYR A 103 -24.27 103.28 -49.33
N ALA A 104 -25.23 102.36 -49.53
CA ALA A 104 -26.54 102.68 -50.11
C ALA A 104 -27.39 103.57 -49.18
N ALA A 105 -27.41 103.29 -47.88
CA ALA A 105 -28.10 104.12 -46.88
C ALA A 105 -27.48 105.52 -46.79
N GLU A 106 -26.16 105.61 -46.78
CA GLU A 106 -25.44 106.90 -46.73
C GLU A 106 -25.66 107.74 -48.01
N ALA A 107 -25.70 107.10 -49.18
CA ALA A 107 -26.09 107.76 -50.43
C ALA A 107 -27.55 108.24 -50.42
N THR A 108 -28.44 107.54 -49.72
CA THR A 108 -29.85 107.92 -49.58
C THR A 108 -30.03 109.10 -48.62
N LEU A 109 -29.31 109.12 -47.49
CA LEU A 109 -29.26 110.28 -46.58
C LEU A 109 -28.71 111.53 -47.28
N ARG A 110 -27.67 111.40 -48.10
CA ARG A 110 -27.15 112.53 -48.91
C ARG A 110 -28.16 113.11 -49.90
N ARG A 111 -29.13 112.30 -50.38
CA ARG A 111 -30.24 112.78 -51.23
C ARG A 111 -31.34 113.46 -50.40
N LEU A 112 -31.77 112.82 -49.31
CA LEU A 112 -32.77 113.40 -48.38
C LEU A 112 -32.33 114.76 -47.80
N HIS A 113 -31.05 114.91 -47.47
CA HIS A 113 -30.47 116.18 -47.01
C HIS A 113 -30.35 117.25 -48.12
N ALA A 114 -30.52 116.89 -49.40
CA ALA A 114 -30.56 117.84 -50.51
C ALA A 114 -31.98 118.27 -50.88
N ASP A 115 -32.98 117.43 -50.61
CA ASP A 115 -34.39 117.68 -50.94
C ASP A 115 -35.17 118.41 -49.83
N GLN A 116 -34.59 118.60 -48.64
CA GLN A 116 -35.20 119.36 -47.55
C GLN A 116 -35.09 120.88 -47.73
N LYS A 117 -36.03 121.44 -48.51
CA LYS A 117 -36.62 122.74 -48.19
C LYS A 117 -37.98 122.55 -47.54
N GLU A 118 -38.30 123.45 -46.61
CA GLU A 118 -39.51 123.45 -45.79
C GLU A 118 -40.78 123.47 -46.65
N ASP A 119 -41.81 122.70 -46.26
CA ASP A 119 -43.12 123.27 -45.94
C ASP A 119 -44.11 122.27 -45.29
N ASP A 120 -45.21 122.83 -44.78
CA ASP A 120 -46.48 122.19 -44.37
C ASP A 120 -46.47 121.19 -43.19
N PHE A 121 -46.39 121.76 -41.97
CA PHE A 121 -46.73 121.05 -40.74
C PHE A 121 -48.25 120.82 -40.60
N VAL A 122 -48.66 119.55 -40.72
CA VAL A 122 -49.95 119.04 -40.20
C VAL A 122 -50.05 119.34 -38.69
N PRO A 123 -51.23 119.68 -38.13
CA PRO A 123 -51.38 119.98 -36.71
C PRO A 123 -50.81 118.87 -35.81
N LEU A 124 -49.70 119.17 -35.14
CA LEU A 124 -48.83 118.21 -34.45
C LEU A 124 -49.60 117.26 -33.50
N GLU A 125 -50.58 117.79 -32.77
CA GLU A 125 -51.37 117.09 -31.76
C GLU A 125 -52.08 115.81 -32.26
N SER A 126 -52.55 115.81 -33.52
CA SER A 126 -53.29 114.66 -34.08
C SER A 126 -52.39 113.50 -34.50
N VAL A 127 -51.08 113.79 -34.68
CA VAL A 127 -50.04 112.80 -34.94
C VAL A 127 -49.37 112.36 -33.62
N ILE A 128 -49.19 113.29 -32.67
CA ILE A 128 -48.57 113.03 -31.37
C ILE A 128 -49.41 112.07 -30.52
N THR A 129 -50.73 112.28 -30.40
CA THR A 129 -51.54 111.52 -29.43
C THR A 129 -51.60 110.00 -29.67
N PRO A 130 -51.69 109.48 -30.93
CA PRO A 130 -51.52 108.05 -31.19
C PRO A 130 -50.12 107.53 -30.84
N LEU A 131 -49.07 108.30 -31.16
CA LEU A 131 -47.68 107.91 -30.87
C LEU A 131 -47.40 107.87 -29.36
N GLU A 132 -47.97 108.77 -28.57
CA GLU A 132 -47.90 108.72 -27.10
C GLU A 132 -48.59 107.48 -26.53
N ALA A 133 -49.72 107.07 -27.12
CA ALA A 133 -50.41 105.84 -26.74
C ALA A 133 -49.59 104.58 -27.09
N GLU A 134 -48.95 104.53 -28.27
CA GLU A 134 -48.01 103.47 -28.65
C GLU A 134 -46.79 103.43 -27.72
N ILE A 135 -46.16 104.57 -27.43
CA ILE A 135 -45.05 104.68 -26.46
C ILE A 135 -45.47 104.14 -25.09
N LYS A 136 -46.70 104.41 -24.65
CA LYS A 136 -47.24 103.88 -23.39
C LYS A 136 -47.47 102.37 -23.45
N MET A 137 -47.95 101.83 -24.58
CA MET A 137 -48.07 100.38 -24.78
C MET A 137 -46.70 99.69 -24.76
N TYR A 138 -45.73 100.18 -25.55
CA TYR A 138 -44.39 99.63 -25.58
C TYR A 138 -43.68 99.70 -24.22
N ARG A 139 -43.91 100.76 -23.41
CA ARG A 139 -43.42 100.81 -22.02
C ARG A 139 -44.00 99.69 -21.14
N ASN A 140 -45.29 99.39 -21.28
CA ASN A 140 -45.93 98.29 -20.55
C ASN A 140 -45.42 96.92 -21.03
N GLU A 141 -45.25 96.74 -22.34
CA GLU A 141 -44.69 95.52 -22.94
C GLU A 141 -43.24 95.29 -22.47
N ILE A 142 -42.40 96.33 -22.47
CA ILE A 142 -41.03 96.27 -21.93
C ILE A 142 -41.05 95.88 -20.44
N ALA A 143 -42.00 96.36 -19.64
CA ALA A 143 -42.13 95.97 -18.24
C ALA A 143 -42.49 94.49 -18.08
N SER A 144 -43.44 93.97 -18.87
CA SER A 144 -43.80 92.54 -18.90
C SER A 144 -42.59 91.68 -19.28
N LEU A 145 -41.89 92.03 -20.38
CA LEU A 145 -40.70 91.32 -20.85
C LEU A 145 -39.56 91.35 -19.81
N GLN A 146 -39.45 92.40 -19.00
CA GLN A 146 -38.50 92.43 -17.88
C GLN A 146 -38.89 91.50 -16.72
N GLU A 147 -40.18 91.29 -16.45
CA GLU A 147 -40.62 90.30 -15.47
C GLU A 147 -40.41 88.87 -15.99
N ASP A 148 -40.76 88.60 -17.25
CA ASP A 148 -40.52 87.30 -17.91
C ASP A 148 -39.03 86.95 -17.94
N LYS A 149 -38.16 87.92 -18.26
CA LYS A 149 -36.69 87.75 -18.17
C LYS A 149 -36.26 87.34 -16.75
N LYS A 150 -36.76 88.02 -15.71
CA LYS A 150 -36.46 87.67 -14.30
C LYS A 150 -37.05 86.31 -13.91
N ALA A 151 -38.18 85.90 -14.47
CA ALA A 151 -38.77 84.58 -14.25
C ALA A 151 -37.90 83.48 -14.89
N LEU A 152 -37.46 83.68 -16.14
CA LEU A 152 -36.53 82.81 -16.84
C LEU A 152 -35.19 82.69 -16.10
N GLU A 153 -34.59 83.78 -15.62
CA GLU A 153 -33.35 83.76 -14.83
C GLU A 153 -33.48 82.93 -13.55
N ARG A 154 -34.63 83.00 -12.84
CA ARG A 154 -34.90 82.16 -11.67
C ARG A 154 -35.08 80.69 -12.05
N LEU A 155 -35.79 80.41 -13.15
CA LEU A 155 -36.00 79.06 -13.64
C LEU A 155 -34.68 78.40 -14.07
N THR A 156 -33.80 79.14 -14.76
CA THR A 156 -32.47 78.67 -15.15
C THR A 156 -31.63 78.31 -13.92
N LYS A 157 -31.54 79.20 -12.92
CA LYS A 157 -30.82 78.92 -11.66
C LYS A 157 -31.37 77.68 -10.93
N SER A 158 -32.69 77.50 -10.92
CA SER A 158 -33.33 76.32 -10.33
C SER A 158 -32.97 75.03 -11.08
N LYS A 159 -32.97 75.06 -12.42
CA LYS A 159 -32.55 73.93 -13.27
C LYS A 159 -31.06 73.61 -13.13
N GLU A 160 -30.19 74.62 -13.05
CA GLU A 160 -28.76 74.46 -12.80
C GLU A 160 -28.50 73.78 -11.44
N ALA A 161 -29.19 74.22 -10.39
CA ALA A 161 -29.11 73.60 -9.07
C ALA A 161 -29.59 72.13 -9.09
N ALA A 162 -30.69 71.83 -9.78
CA ALA A 162 -31.19 70.46 -9.93
C ALA A 162 -30.25 69.57 -10.75
N LEU A 163 -29.61 70.10 -11.80
CA LEU A 163 -28.60 69.39 -12.58
C LEU A 163 -27.35 69.06 -11.75
N LEU A 164 -26.85 70.01 -10.95
CA LEU A 164 -25.73 69.78 -10.05
C LEU A 164 -26.03 68.71 -8.99
N GLU A 165 -27.26 68.66 -8.48
CA GLU A 165 -27.65 67.60 -7.52
C GLU A 165 -27.77 66.23 -8.20
N ALA A 166 -28.37 66.17 -9.40
CA ALA A 166 -28.41 64.95 -10.20
C ALA A 166 -27.00 64.43 -10.55
N GLU A 167 -26.05 65.34 -10.83
CA GLU A 167 -24.66 64.98 -11.08
C GLU A 167 -23.98 64.37 -9.85
N LYS A 168 -24.18 64.93 -8.64
CA LYS A 168 -23.67 64.32 -7.39
C LYS A 168 -24.22 62.92 -7.17
N ILE A 169 -25.53 62.73 -7.38
CA ILE A 169 -26.19 61.43 -7.25
C ILE A 169 -25.61 60.43 -8.24
N LEU A 170 -25.39 60.85 -9.50
CA LEU A 170 -24.78 60.01 -10.53
C LEU A 170 -23.33 59.63 -10.19
N ARG A 171 -22.50 60.59 -9.75
CA ARG A 171 -21.11 60.32 -9.31
C ARG A 171 -21.08 59.32 -8.14
N SER A 172 -21.93 59.50 -7.13
CA SER A 172 -22.06 58.58 -5.99
C SER A 172 -22.59 57.20 -6.39
N ALA A 173 -23.47 57.11 -7.40
CA ALA A 173 -23.92 55.84 -7.94
C ALA A 173 -22.81 55.11 -8.70
N LEU A 174 -22.00 55.83 -9.48
CA LEU A 174 -20.87 55.28 -10.22
C LEU A 174 -19.79 54.72 -9.27
N GLU A 175 -19.44 55.47 -8.22
CA GLU A 175 -18.53 55.01 -7.17
C GLU A 175 -19.03 53.72 -6.49
N ARG A 176 -20.32 53.62 -6.15
CA ARG A 176 -20.91 52.38 -5.62
C ARG A 176 -20.84 51.20 -6.60
N VAL A 177 -20.97 51.44 -7.90
CA VAL A 177 -20.86 50.38 -8.93
C VAL A 177 -19.43 49.83 -8.98
N LEU A 178 -18.42 50.70 -8.94
CA LEU A 178 -17.01 50.29 -8.92
C LEU A 178 -16.66 49.44 -7.69
N ILE A 179 -17.14 49.83 -6.50
CA ILE A 179 -16.95 49.04 -5.27
C ILE A 179 -17.64 47.67 -5.38
N VAL A 180 -18.82 47.60 -5.98
CA VAL A 180 -19.52 46.31 -6.21
C VAL A 180 -18.75 45.42 -7.19
N GLU A 181 -18.15 45.98 -8.24
CA GLU A 181 -17.30 45.25 -9.19
C GLU A 181 -16.03 44.70 -8.51
N GLU A 182 -15.36 45.50 -7.67
CA GLU A 182 -14.20 45.09 -6.88
C GLU A 182 -14.54 43.91 -5.94
N VAL A 183 -15.62 44.04 -5.14
CA VAL A 183 -16.09 42.97 -4.24
C VAL A 183 -16.58 41.72 -4.99
N GLN A 184 -17.08 41.86 -6.23
CA GLN A 184 -17.42 40.72 -7.09
C GLN A 184 -16.17 39.98 -7.57
N ASN A 185 -15.11 40.71 -7.95
CA ASN A 185 -13.82 40.12 -8.33
C ASN A 185 -13.17 39.39 -7.14
N GLU A 186 -13.14 40.02 -5.95
CA GLU A 186 -12.69 39.35 -4.71
C GLU A 186 -13.49 38.09 -4.40
N ASN A 187 -14.82 38.11 -4.57
CA ASN A 187 -15.67 36.94 -4.39
C ASN A 187 -15.35 35.81 -5.38
N PHE A 188 -14.97 36.14 -6.61
CA PHE A 188 -14.57 35.15 -7.61
C PHE A 188 -13.24 34.49 -7.23
N ASP A 189 -12.25 35.27 -6.82
CA ASP A 189 -10.95 34.76 -6.37
C ASP A 189 -11.07 33.94 -5.07
N LEU A 190 -11.92 34.35 -4.11
CA LEU A 190 -12.19 33.58 -2.90
C LEU A 190 -12.88 32.24 -3.20
N LYS A 191 -13.86 32.20 -4.13
CA LYS A 191 -14.46 30.93 -4.58
C LYS A 191 -13.43 29.99 -5.20
N ARG A 192 -12.56 30.52 -6.06
CA ARG A 192 -11.47 29.76 -6.67
C ARG A 192 -10.48 29.23 -5.62
N GLN A 193 -10.16 30.01 -4.58
CA GLN A 193 -9.33 29.53 -3.47
C GLN A 193 -10.01 28.39 -2.69
N ILE A 194 -11.32 28.50 -2.43
CA ILE A 194 -12.10 27.44 -1.78
C ILE A 194 -12.07 26.14 -2.61
N GLU A 195 -12.25 26.23 -3.94
CA GLU A 195 -12.16 25.08 -4.84
C GLU A 195 -10.77 24.40 -4.81
N ILE A 196 -9.69 25.21 -4.78
CA ILE A 196 -8.32 24.70 -4.65
C ILE A 196 -8.14 23.95 -3.32
N CYS A 197 -8.51 24.57 -2.19
CA CYS A 197 -8.39 23.96 -0.87
C CYS A 197 -9.25 22.68 -0.73
N GLN A 198 -10.38 22.58 -1.44
CA GLN A 198 -11.20 21.36 -1.48
C GLN A 198 -10.50 20.21 -2.22
N GLU A 199 -9.88 20.46 -3.37
CA GLU A 199 -9.13 19.39 -4.07
C GLU A 199 -7.82 19.04 -3.34
N GLU A 200 -7.15 20.02 -2.72
CA GLU A 200 -5.98 19.77 -1.84
C GLU A 200 -6.34 18.85 -0.67
N ASN A 201 -7.44 19.12 0.05
CA ASN A 201 -7.93 18.26 1.12
C ASN A 201 -8.25 16.84 0.62
N LYS A 202 -8.89 16.72 -0.55
CA LYS A 202 -9.21 15.42 -1.18
C LYS A 202 -7.95 14.65 -1.62
N ILE A 203 -6.86 15.33 -1.96
CA ILE A 203 -5.55 14.70 -2.20
C ILE A 203 -4.93 14.24 -0.87
N LEU A 204 -4.97 15.09 0.16
CA LEU A 204 -4.47 14.77 1.51
C LEU A 204 -5.22 13.57 2.12
N GLU A 205 -6.54 13.49 1.99
CA GLU A 205 -7.35 12.36 2.45
C GLU A 205 -6.94 11.03 1.77
N LYS A 206 -6.75 11.05 0.44
CA LYS A 206 -6.26 9.87 -0.29
C LYS A 206 -4.87 9.45 0.21
N THR A 207 -3.95 10.39 0.40
CA THR A 207 -2.61 10.12 0.93
C THR A 207 -2.66 9.60 2.36
N HIS A 208 -3.51 10.16 3.22
CA HIS A 208 -3.66 9.71 4.60
C HIS A 208 -4.24 8.29 4.66
N ARG A 209 -5.27 7.99 3.87
CA ARG A 209 -5.84 6.64 3.74
C ARG A 209 -4.81 5.63 3.25
N GLN A 210 -3.95 6.00 2.28
CA GLN A 210 -2.87 5.14 1.82
C GLN A 210 -1.83 4.86 2.93
N LYS A 211 -1.48 5.88 3.73
CA LYS A 211 -0.57 5.70 4.88
C LYS A 211 -1.18 4.82 5.97
N ILE A 212 -2.49 4.92 6.25
CA ILE A 212 -3.18 4.02 7.18
C ILE A 212 -3.04 2.56 6.71
N LEU A 213 -3.31 2.27 5.43
CA LEU A 213 -3.17 0.93 4.86
C LEU A 213 -1.72 0.39 4.91
N GLU A 214 -0.72 1.28 4.88
CA GLU A 214 0.69 0.92 5.05
C GLU A 214 1.02 0.60 6.52
N VAL A 215 0.55 1.42 7.46
CA VAL A 215 0.70 1.15 8.91
C VAL A 215 -0.02 -0.13 9.32
N GLU A 216 -1.21 -0.40 8.80
CA GLU A 216 -1.94 -1.66 9.03
C GLU A 216 -1.15 -2.88 8.56
N LYS A 217 -0.53 -2.84 7.36
CA LYS A 217 0.35 -3.91 6.86
C LYS A 217 1.59 -4.11 7.73
N LEU A 218 2.26 -3.02 8.11
CA LEU A 218 3.43 -3.11 8.99
C LEU A 218 3.06 -3.69 10.36
N SER A 219 1.88 -3.34 10.88
CA SER A 219 1.36 -3.87 12.15
C SER A 219 1.09 -5.38 12.06
N GLN A 220 0.52 -5.84 10.93
CA GLN A 220 0.33 -7.27 10.65
C GLN A 220 1.66 -8.02 10.56
N THR A 221 2.67 -7.48 9.86
CA THR A 221 4.01 -8.09 9.78
C THR A 221 4.72 -8.11 11.14
N ILE A 222 4.54 -7.09 11.99
CA ILE A 222 5.06 -7.11 13.36
C ILE A 222 4.43 -8.26 14.15
N HIS A 223 3.11 -8.44 14.07
CA HIS A 223 2.41 -9.52 14.76
C HIS A 223 2.88 -10.92 14.32
N GLU A 224 3.05 -11.13 13.02
CA GLU A 224 3.60 -12.38 12.45
C GLU A 224 5.03 -12.65 12.96
N LEU A 225 5.87 -11.62 13.07
CA LEU A 225 7.22 -11.74 13.63
C LEU A 225 7.20 -12.04 15.13
N GLU A 226 6.26 -11.48 15.90
CA GLU A 226 6.05 -11.80 17.31
C GLU A 226 5.69 -13.28 17.53
N GLU A 227 4.78 -13.83 16.71
CA GLU A 227 4.43 -15.27 16.75
C GLU A 227 5.63 -16.17 16.41
N VAL A 228 6.45 -15.79 15.42
CA VAL A 228 7.69 -16.50 15.08
C VAL A 228 8.71 -16.43 16.22
N ILE A 229 8.84 -15.29 16.90
CA ILE A 229 9.73 -15.14 18.07
C ILE A 229 9.24 -16.00 19.24
N LEU A 230 7.93 -16.02 19.52
CA LEU A 230 7.34 -16.82 20.60
C LEU A 230 7.55 -18.32 20.35
N SER A 231 7.25 -18.81 19.15
CA SER A 231 7.45 -20.22 18.78
C SER A 231 8.94 -20.61 18.75
N SER A 232 9.82 -19.73 18.28
CA SER A 232 11.28 -19.89 18.38
C SER A 232 11.75 -19.98 19.85
N GLY A 233 11.17 -19.17 20.75
CA GLY A 233 11.44 -19.22 22.19
C GLY A 233 11.08 -20.57 22.84
N VAL A 234 9.95 -21.18 22.45
CA VAL A 234 9.56 -22.53 22.89
C VAL A 234 10.58 -23.57 22.40
N ASN A 235 10.97 -23.51 21.13
CA ASN A 235 11.97 -24.43 20.56
C ASN A 235 13.34 -24.28 21.24
N ALA A 236 13.78 -23.04 21.54
CA ALA A 236 15.02 -22.78 22.26
C ALA A 236 15.01 -23.35 23.69
N ASN A 237 13.86 -23.32 24.38
CA ASN A 237 13.71 -23.96 25.68
C ASN A 237 13.80 -25.48 25.59
N ALA A 238 13.11 -26.10 24.62
CA ALA A 238 13.21 -27.54 24.38
C ALA A 238 14.66 -27.99 24.09
N VAL A 239 15.41 -27.22 23.30
CA VAL A 239 16.84 -27.49 23.04
C VAL A 239 17.67 -27.43 24.33
N ARG A 240 17.44 -26.45 25.21
CA ARG A 240 18.13 -26.36 26.51
C ARG A 240 17.80 -27.55 27.42
N ASP A 241 16.54 -28.00 27.45
CA ASP A 241 16.12 -29.15 28.23
C ASP A 241 16.77 -30.45 27.72
N TYR A 242 16.82 -30.67 26.40
CA TYR A 242 17.54 -31.82 25.83
C TYR A 242 19.05 -31.74 26.09
N GLN A 243 19.67 -30.56 26.01
CA GLN A 243 21.08 -30.37 26.37
C GLN A 243 21.37 -30.73 27.85
N ARG A 244 20.44 -30.37 28.76
CA ARG A 244 20.52 -30.78 30.18
C ARG A 244 20.44 -32.31 30.32
N GLN A 245 19.43 -32.94 29.73
CA GLN A 245 19.25 -34.40 29.77
C GLN A 245 20.46 -35.16 29.18
N ILE A 246 21.03 -34.68 28.08
CA ILE A 246 22.25 -35.27 27.48
C ILE A 246 23.43 -35.15 28.46
N SER A 247 23.56 -34.02 29.17
CA SER A 247 24.63 -33.81 30.15
C SER A 247 24.49 -34.73 31.38
N GLU A 248 23.26 -34.93 31.85
CA GLU A 248 22.91 -35.88 32.93
C GLU A 248 23.26 -37.32 32.52
N LEU A 249 22.73 -37.77 31.37
CA LEU A 249 23.03 -39.09 30.80
C LEU A 249 24.53 -39.31 30.52
N GLN A 250 25.27 -38.25 30.20
CA GLN A 250 26.72 -38.34 30.00
C GLN A 250 27.48 -38.57 31.31
N GLU A 251 27.03 -38.00 32.44
CA GLU A 251 27.65 -38.31 33.74
C GLU A 251 27.21 -39.68 34.27
N GLU A 252 25.96 -40.10 34.07
CA GLU A 252 25.51 -41.47 34.35
C GLU A 252 26.31 -42.50 33.54
N LYS A 253 26.55 -42.24 32.25
CA LYS A 253 27.44 -43.07 31.44
C LYS A 253 28.84 -43.15 32.05
N ARG A 254 29.43 -42.03 32.49
CA ARG A 254 30.75 -42.02 33.13
C ARG A 254 30.77 -42.77 34.47
N THR A 255 29.70 -42.71 35.28
CA THR A 255 29.63 -43.50 36.53
C THR A 255 29.50 -44.99 36.24
N LEU A 256 28.64 -45.38 35.31
CA LEU A 256 28.47 -46.77 34.85
C LEU A 256 29.74 -47.34 34.19
N GLU A 257 30.49 -46.55 33.41
CA GLU A 257 31.79 -46.96 32.85
C GLU A 257 32.83 -47.23 33.95
N ARG A 258 32.89 -46.38 34.98
CA ARG A 258 33.75 -46.59 36.17
C ARG A 258 33.32 -47.84 36.94
N GLU A 259 32.03 -48.10 37.09
CA GLU A 259 31.50 -49.29 37.76
C GLU A 259 31.77 -50.58 36.98
N LEU A 260 31.52 -50.57 35.67
CA LEU A 260 31.84 -51.67 34.78
C LEU A 260 33.34 -52.01 34.83
N ALA A 261 34.21 -51.01 34.90
CA ALA A 261 35.64 -51.21 35.09
C ALA A 261 35.96 -51.88 36.46
N ARG A 262 35.35 -51.41 37.55
CA ARG A 262 35.47 -52.05 38.89
C ARG A 262 35.00 -53.50 38.89
N VAL A 263 33.83 -53.77 38.30
CA VAL A 263 33.25 -55.13 38.21
C VAL A 263 34.13 -56.03 37.34
N LYS A 264 34.64 -55.56 36.20
CA LYS A 264 35.59 -56.32 35.36
C LYS A 264 36.85 -56.71 36.13
N VAL A 265 37.43 -55.80 36.91
CA VAL A 265 38.60 -56.11 37.78
C VAL A 265 38.25 -57.15 38.85
N SER A 266 37.07 -57.02 39.49
CA SER A 266 36.61 -57.99 40.48
C SER A 266 36.36 -59.38 39.88
N ALA A 267 35.69 -59.44 38.72
CA ALA A 267 35.41 -60.68 38.00
C ALA A 267 36.71 -61.36 37.54
N ASN A 268 37.68 -60.60 37.03
CA ASN A 268 39.01 -61.13 36.69
C ASN A 268 39.72 -61.71 37.91
N ARG A 269 39.68 -61.03 39.08
CA ARG A 269 40.25 -61.55 40.33
C ARG A 269 39.59 -62.87 40.75
N VAL A 270 38.26 -62.96 40.71
CA VAL A 270 37.52 -64.20 41.01
C VAL A 270 37.90 -65.31 40.02
N ALA A 271 37.95 -65.01 38.72
CA ALA A 271 38.36 -65.98 37.70
C ALA A 271 39.79 -66.51 37.93
N THR A 272 40.73 -65.65 38.35
CA THR A 272 42.09 -66.08 38.73
C THR A 272 42.11 -66.94 40.00
N VAL A 273 41.33 -66.60 41.02
CA VAL A 273 41.22 -67.42 42.25
C VAL A 273 40.65 -68.80 41.93
N VAL A 274 39.50 -68.86 41.24
CA VAL A 274 38.88 -70.13 40.83
C VAL A 274 39.84 -70.95 39.97
N ALA A 275 40.53 -70.34 39.01
CA ALA A 275 41.52 -71.06 38.19
C ALA A 275 42.67 -71.67 39.02
N ASN A 276 43.07 -71.03 40.13
CA ASN A 276 44.12 -71.54 41.02
C ASN A 276 43.63 -72.62 42.01
N GLU A 277 42.34 -72.61 42.36
CA GLU A 277 41.70 -73.62 43.23
C GLU A 277 41.45 -74.95 42.48
N TRP A 278 41.25 -74.90 41.16
CA TRP A 278 41.06 -76.09 40.33
C TRP A 278 42.39 -76.79 40.01
N LYS A 279 42.74 -77.74 40.87
CA LYS A 279 43.97 -78.54 40.79
C LYS A 279 43.71 -79.99 40.42
N ASP A 280 44.74 -80.64 39.90
CA ASP A 280 44.80 -82.09 39.65
C ASP A 280 45.07 -82.89 40.94
N GLU A 281 45.11 -84.22 40.81
CA GLU A 281 45.40 -85.15 41.93
C GLU A 281 46.79 -84.94 42.58
N ASN A 282 47.68 -84.14 41.96
CA ASN A 282 49.01 -83.82 42.45
C ASN A 282 49.13 -82.37 42.99
N ASP A 283 47.99 -81.72 43.28
CA ASP A 283 47.90 -80.34 43.79
C ASP A 283 48.46 -79.27 42.81
N LYS A 284 48.54 -79.58 41.51
CA LYS A 284 48.97 -78.65 40.45
C LYS A 284 47.75 -78.09 39.72
N VAL A 285 47.79 -76.82 39.33
CA VAL A 285 46.70 -76.18 38.56
C VAL A 285 46.41 -76.95 37.28
N MET A 286 45.17 -77.38 37.09
CA MET A 286 44.78 -78.25 35.98
C MET A 286 44.79 -77.47 34.63
N PRO A 287 45.47 -77.95 33.59
CA PRO A 287 45.48 -77.28 32.29
C PRO A 287 44.08 -77.21 31.66
N VAL A 288 43.67 -76.04 31.14
CA VAL A 288 42.34 -75.82 30.54
C VAL A 288 41.96 -76.85 29.48
N LYS A 289 42.92 -77.29 28.65
CA LYS A 289 42.71 -78.32 27.62
C LYS A 289 42.36 -79.69 28.22
N GLN A 290 42.99 -80.05 29.33
CA GLN A 290 42.73 -81.30 30.05
C GLN A 290 41.37 -81.23 30.75
N TRP A 291 41.07 -80.12 31.43
CA TRP A 291 39.77 -79.87 32.06
C TRP A 291 38.59 -79.96 31.07
N LEU A 292 38.75 -79.41 29.86
CA LEU A 292 37.72 -79.52 28.81
C LEU A 292 37.46 -80.96 28.37
N GLU A 293 38.51 -81.79 28.32
CA GLU A 293 38.39 -83.20 27.93
C GLU A 293 37.80 -84.05 29.08
N GLU A 294 38.24 -83.84 30.32
CA GLU A 294 37.65 -84.51 31.50
C GLU A 294 36.17 -84.13 31.67
N ARG A 295 35.82 -82.84 31.50
CA ARG A 295 34.42 -82.38 31.47
C ARG A 295 33.61 -83.06 30.35
N ARG A 296 34.21 -83.25 29.17
CA ARG A 296 33.57 -83.94 28.04
C ARG A 296 33.33 -85.42 28.36
N ILE A 297 34.32 -86.09 28.94
CA ILE A 297 34.21 -87.50 29.40
C ILE A 297 33.10 -87.61 30.44
N MET A 298 33.12 -86.79 31.48
CA MET A 298 32.07 -86.80 32.52
C MET A 298 30.68 -86.51 31.97
N GLN A 299 30.53 -85.62 30.98
CA GLN A 299 29.24 -85.40 30.30
C GLN A 299 28.79 -86.64 29.52
N ALA A 300 29.69 -87.33 28.83
CA ALA A 300 29.38 -88.56 28.10
C ALA A 300 29.02 -89.72 29.06
N GLU A 301 29.73 -89.87 30.19
CA GLU A 301 29.42 -90.85 31.22
C GLU A 301 28.07 -90.56 31.89
N MET A 302 27.81 -89.30 32.24
CA MET A 302 26.52 -88.89 32.80
C MET A 302 25.36 -89.18 31.84
N GLN A 303 25.56 -88.99 30.53
CA GLN A 303 24.55 -89.36 29.53
C GLN A 303 24.38 -90.87 29.44
N ARG A 304 25.47 -91.64 29.40
CA ARG A 304 25.43 -93.12 29.42
C ARG A 304 24.72 -93.66 30.67
N LEU A 305 24.90 -93.01 31.83
CA LEU A 305 24.21 -93.36 33.07
C LEU A 305 22.70 -93.06 33.00
N LYS A 306 22.31 -91.92 32.40
CA LYS A 306 20.89 -91.61 32.12
C LYS A 306 20.26 -92.64 31.18
N ASP A 307 20.96 -93.03 30.12
CA ASP A 307 20.45 -94.02 29.16
C ASP A 307 20.31 -95.40 29.82
N LYS A 308 21.27 -95.80 30.67
CA LYS A 308 21.22 -97.04 31.46
C LYS A 308 20.09 -97.01 32.49
N LEU A 309 19.85 -95.86 33.14
CA LEU A 309 18.72 -95.66 34.05
C LEU A 309 17.39 -95.81 33.30
N ALA A 310 17.23 -95.18 32.14
CA ALA A 310 16.03 -95.30 31.31
C ALA A 310 15.77 -96.74 30.82
N ILE A 311 16.81 -97.53 30.54
CA ILE A 311 16.66 -98.97 30.27
C ILE A 311 16.17 -99.70 31.52
N SER A 312 16.78 -99.44 32.68
CA SER A 312 16.37 -100.04 33.96
C SER A 312 14.92 -99.72 34.32
N GLU A 313 14.46 -98.49 34.08
CA GLU A 313 13.06 -98.08 34.27
C GLU A 313 12.09 -98.81 33.34
N ARG A 314 12.46 -99.02 32.06
CA ARG A 314 11.65 -99.82 31.13
C ARG A 314 11.58 -101.28 31.54
N THR A 315 12.70 -101.87 31.96
CA THR A 315 12.75 -103.25 32.47
C THR A 315 11.89 -103.40 33.72
N ALA A 316 12.02 -102.50 34.71
CA ALA A 316 11.19 -102.52 35.92
C ALA A 316 9.68 -102.37 35.61
N LYS A 317 9.31 -101.54 34.63
CA LYS A 317 7.91 -101.44 34.15
C LYS A 317 7.43 -102.74 33.50
N ALA A 318 8.24 -103.39 32.66
CA ALA A 318 7.92 -104.66 32.04
C ALA A 318 7.79 -105.80 33.08
N GLU A 319 8.68 -105.84 34.08
CA GLU A 319 8.61 -106.77 35.21
C GLU A 319 7.36 -106.54 36.06
N SER A 320 6.97 -105.28 36.33
CA SER A 320 5.71 -104.98 37.00
C SER A 320 4.50 -105.47 36.20
N GLN A 321 4.46 -105.23 34.89
CA GLN A 321 3.38 -105.74 34.03
C GLN A 321 3.34 -107.27 33.97
N LEU A 322 4.50 -107.95 33.99
CA LEU A 322 4.58 -109.40 34.06
C LEU A 322 4.06 -109.92 35.41
N LYS A 323 4.46 -109.27 36.51
CA LYS A 323 3.99 -109.56 37.87
C LYS A 323 2.48 -109.42 37.98
N ASP A 324 1.89 -108.37 37.40
CA ASP A 324 0.44 -108.18 37.37
C ASP A 324 -0.27 -109.25 36.52
N LYS A 325 0.27 -109.61 35.34
CA LYS A 325 -0.25 -110.73 34.53
C LYS A 325 -0.20 -112.08 35.28
N LEU A 326 0.89 -112.35 35.99
CA LEU A 326 1.03 -113.56 36.80
C LEU A 326 0.05 -113.55 37.99
N LYS A 327 -0.09 -112.41 38.67
CA LYS A 327 -1.06 -112.21 39.76
C LYS A 327 -2.51 -112.42 39.31
N MET A 328 -2.87 -111.98 38.09
CA MET A 328 -4.18 -112.24 37.50
C MET A 328 -4.38 -113.73 37.16
N ARG A 329 -3.39 -114.40 36.56
CA ARG A 329 -3.46 -115.86 36.32
C ARG A 329 -3.61 -116.66 37.63
N LEU A 330 -2.92 -116.24 38.68
CA LEU A 330 -2.97 -116.88 39.99
C LEU A 330 -4.37 -116.73 40.60
N LYS A 331 -4.99 -115.53 40.53
CA LYS A 331 -6.41 -115.34 40.88
C LYS A 331 -7.36 -116.23 40.08
N THR A 332 -7.19 -116.32 38.75
CA THR A 332 -8.06 -117.18 37.92
C THR A 332 -7.91 -118.66 38.28
N LEU A 333 -6.72 -119.11 38.70
CA LEU A 333 -6.53 -120.47 39.23
C LEU A 333 -7.17 -120.66 40.61
N GLU A 334 -7.09 -119.67 41.52
CA GLU A 334 -7.80 -119.69 42.81
C GLU A 334 -9.33 -119.72 42.62
N GLU A 335 -9.86 -118.99 41.65
CA GLU A 335 -11.28 -118.97 41.26
C GLU A 335 -11.71 -120.30 40.61
N GLY A 336 -10.88 -120.86 39.73
CA GLY A 336 -11.08 -122.20 39.17
C GLY A 336 -11.15 -123.28 40.25
N LEU A 337 -10.22 -123.25 41.23
CA LEU A 337 -10.20 -124.19 42.35
C LEU A 337 -11.45 -124.11 43.22
N LYS A 338 -12.03 -122.91 43.39
CA LYS A 338 -13.33 -122.72 44.07
C LYS A 338 -14.51 -123.33 43.31
N HIS A 339 -14.45 -123.40 41.98
CA HIS A 339 -15.52 -123.98 41.16
C HIS A 339 -15.50 -125.52 41.09
N PHE A 340 -14.38 -126.19 41.41
CA PHE A 340 -14.32 -127.66 41.51
C PHE A 340 -14.87 -128.23 42.84
N SER A 341 -15.41 -127.38 43.72
CA SER A 341 -15.81 -127.78 45.08
C SER A 341 -17.30 -128.09 45.28
N ASN A 342 -18.09 -128.27 44.22
CA ASN A 342 -19.48 -128.76 44.32
C ASN A 342 -19.89 -129.66 43.13
N ASN A 343 -20.54 -130.78 43.47
CA ASN A 343 -21.07 -131.87 42.61
C ASN A 343 -20.06 -132.78 41.86
N PRO A 344 -19.99 -134.08 42.23
CA PRO A 344 -19.33 -135.12 41.46
C PRO A 344 -20.30 -135.89 40.54
N VAL A 345 -19.79 -136.47 39.44
CA VAL A 345 -19.98 -137.89 39.04
C VAL A 345 -19.29 -138.17 37.68
N SER A 346 -18.27 -139.04 37.74
CA SER A 346 -17.87 -140.13 36.83
C SER A 346 -18.04 -140.07 35.28
N SER A 347 -17.00 -140.60 34.60
CA SER A 347 -17.05 -141.59 33.48
C SER A 347 -16.41 -141.25 32.12
N ASN A 348 -15.10 -141.51 32.01
CA ASN A 348 -14.43 -142.39 31.02
C ASN A 348 -14.54 -142.22 29.46
N SER A 349 -13.37 -142.38 28.80
CA SER A 349 -13.08 -142.95 27.44
C SER A 349 -12.97 -142.08 26.16
N GLY A 350 -11.98 -142.41 25.30
CA GLY A 350 -11.76 -141.96 23.90
C GLY A 350 -10.75 -140.79 23.72
N SER A 351 -9.52 -140.89 23.16
CA SER A 351 -9.03 -141.42 21.84
C SER A 351 -9.44 -140.53 20.64
N ALA A 352 -8.58 -139.99 19.75
CA ALA A 352 -7.13 -140.15 19.47
C ALA A 352 -6.49 -138.96 18.70
N LYS A 353 -5.13 -138.87 18.74
CA LYS A 353 -4.14 -138.43 17.71
C LYS A 353 -4.52 -137.32 16.69
N SER A 354 -3.79 -136.21 16.55
CA SER A 354 -2.70 -135.98 15.55
C SER A 354 -2.54 -134.44 15.30
N GLU A 355 -1.45 -133.79 14.84
CA GLU A 355 0.04 -133.94 14.89
C GLU A 355 0.70 -132.65 14.28
N LYS A 356 2.05 -132.52 14.31
CA LYS A 356 2.96 -131.67 13.48
C LYS A 356 3.25 -130.17 13.82
N TYR A 357 4.31 -130.01 14.63
CA TYR A 357 5.53 -129.17 14.48
C TYR A 357 5.61 -127.88 13.59
N LYS A 358 6.15 -126.80 14.20
CA LYS A 358 7.25 -125.88 13.75
C LYS A 358 7.44 -124.78 14.83
N ILE A 359 8.51 -124.69 15.63
CA ILE A 359 9.93 -124.33 15.38
C ILE A 359 10.17 -122.85 14.96
N LEU A 360 10.48 -122.02 15.97
CA LEU A 360 11.54 -121.00 16.12
C LEU A 360 12.24 -120.35 14.89
N SER A 361 12.27 -119.01 14.88
CA SER A 361 13.41 -118.08 14.62
C SER A 361 12.87 -116.64 14.41
N PHE A 362 13.59 -115.51 14.52
CA PHE A 362 14.70 -114.97 15.34
C PHE A 362 14.96 -113.52 14.82
N LEU A 363 15.59 -112.64 15.62
CA LEU A 363 16.26 -111.35 15.25
C LEU A 363 15.45 -110.11 14.74
N THR A 364 15.43 -109.09 15.61
CA THR A 364 16.03 -107.74 15.46
C THR A 364 15.94 -106.94 14.15
N THR A 365 15.25 -105.79 14.21
CA THR A 365 15.88 -104.44 14.11
C THR A 365 15.17 -103.44 15.03
#